data_AF-A0A2S6QPI2-F1
#
_entry.id   AF-A0A2S6QPI2-F1
#
_cell.length_a   1.000
_cell.length_b   1.000
_cell.length_c   1.000
_cell.angle_alpha   90.00
_cell.angle_beta   90.00
_cell.angle_gamma   90.00
#
_symmetry.space_group_name_H-M   'P 1'
#
loop_
_entity.id
_entity.type
_entity.pdbx_description
1 polymer ?
#
loop_
_entity_poly.entity_id
_entity_poly.type
_entity_poly.pdbx_seq_one_letter_code
_entity_poly.pdbx_strand_id
1 'polypeptide(L)'
;FKTAVFYSISNCQKGLKGISFGNFLLKQVVMELKKEFPSLETFVTLSPVPDFNKWLKQNNPTLHDKIIDKDSILSAEKEILNNSIEYFFEAKHKDGLPLDPVQRFHLSNGASLDKIHFMGNPSKKGIANSAGLMVNYKYQMDNLEKNHEQYFSRETIAASKSLLSKFNKVKKA
;
A
#
# COMPACT_ATOMS: atom_id res chain seq x y z
N PHE A 1 -5.80 -24.70 1.04
CA PHE A 1 -5.96 -23.23 1.14
C PHE A 1 -5.48 -22.62 -0.17
N LYS A 2 -6.11 -21.54 -0.67
CA LYS A 2 -5.74 -20.93 -1.96
C LYS A 2 -4.97 -19.60 -1.86
N THR A 3 -4.92 -19.01 -0.67
CA THR A 3 -4.38 -17.65 -0.48
C THR A 3 -3.41 -17.61 0.69
N ALA A 4 -2.26 -16.96 0.49
CA ALA A 4 -1.33 -16.58 1.54
C ALA A 4 -1.41 -15.05 1.76
N VAL A 5 -1.46 -14.64 3.04
CA VAL A 5 -1.58 -13.22 3.42
C VAL A 5 -0.41 -12.82 4.31
N PHE A 6 0.44 -11.90 3.84
CA PHE A 6 1.50 -11.29 4.63
C PHE A 6 0.94 -10.09 5.41
N TYR A 7 0.64 -10.29 6.70
CA TYR A 7 0.04 -9.24 7.55
C TYR A 7 1.06 -8.47 8.39
N SER A 8 2.31 -8.93 8.44
CA SER A 8 3.39 -8.27 9.17
C SER A 8 4.74 -8.56 8.53
N ILE A 9 5.55 -7.51 8.36
CA ILE A 9 6.94 -7.57 7.92
C ILE A 9 7.70 -6.57 8.79
N SER A 10 8.75 -7.04 9.48
CA SER A 10 9.50 -6.22 10.43
C SER A 10 10.99 -6.35 10.19
N ASN A 11 11.71 -5.22 10.21
CA ASN A 11 13.17 -5.23 10.27
C ASN A 11 13.59 -5.33 11.74
N CYS A 12 14.21 -6.44 12.12
CA CYS A 12 14.59 -6.73 13.50
C CYS A 12 15.79 -5.88 13.99
N GLN A 13 16.54 -5.25 13.08
CA GLN A 13 17.78 -4.55 13.39
C GLN A 13 17.64 -3.05 13.13
N LYS A 14 17.63 -2.25 14.20
CA LYS A 14 17.56 -0.77 14.09
C LYS A 14 18.72 -0.19 13.28
N GLY A 15 19.91 -0.77 13.40
CA GLY A 15 21.12 -0.34 12.68
C GLY A 15 21.10 -0.60 11.17
N LEU A 16 20.15 -1.40 10.68
CA LEU A 16 20.00 -1.72 9.25
C LEU A 16 18.81 -0.98 8.62
N LYS A 17 18.28 0.05 9.30
CA LYS A 17 17.20 0.87 8.75
C LYS A 17 17.68 1.61 7.51
N GLY A 18 17.05 1.33 6.37
CA GLY A 18 17.41 1.94 5.08
C GLY A 18 18.41 1.12 4.26
N ILE A 19 18.96 0.03 4.81
CA ILE A 19 19.76 -0.91 4.03
C ILE A 19 18.82 -1.87 3.30
N SER A 20 18.91 -1.88 1.96
CA SER A 20 18.18 -2.84 1.15
C SER A 20 18.82 -4.22 1.28
N PHE A 21 18.05 -5.21 1.72
CA PHE A 21 18.46 -6.63 1.70
C PHE A 21 18.16 -7.29 0.35
N GLY A 22 18.03 -6.50 -0.71
CA GLY A 22 17.65 -6.94 -2.05
C GLY A 22 16.15 -6.77 -2.31
N ASN A 23 15.82 -6.39 -3.54
CA ASN A 23 14.45 -6.09 -3.99
C ASN A 23 13.59 -7.34 -4.28
N PHE A 24 13.88 -8.47 -3.63
CA PHE A 24 13.22 -9.75 -3.91
C PHE A 24 12.99 -10.62 -2.67
N LEU A 25 13.02 -10.02 -1.48
CA LEU A 25 12.74 -10.75 -0.24
C LEU A 25 11.39 -11.49 -0.34
N LEU A 26 10.34 -10.78 -0.73
CA LEU A 26 9.01 -11.39 -0.85
C LEU A 26 8.89 -12.31 -2.07
N LYS A 27 9.68 -12.11 -3.13
CA LYS A 27 9.73 -13.06 -4.25
C LYS A 27 10.19 -14.43 -3.77
N GLN A 28 11.27 -14.49 -2.98
CA GLN A 28 11.78 -15.75 -2.42
C GLN A 28 10.72 -16.44 -1.56
N VAL A 29 10.11 -15.70 -0.63
CA VAL A 29 9.07 -16.25 0.25
C VAL A 29 7.87 -16.77 -0.56
N VAL A 30 7.41 -16.05 -1.58
CA VAL A 30 6.29 -16.50 -2.43
C VAL A 30 6.68 -17.76 -3.23
N MET A 31 7.90 -17.83 -3.76
CA MET A 31 8.40 -19.02 -4.47
C MET A 31 8.48 -20.25 -3.55
N GLU A 32 9.00 -20.08 -2.33
CA GLU A 32 9.08 -21.15 -1.34
C GLU A 32 7.69 -21.66 -0.93
N LEU A 33 6.77 -20.74 -0.61
CA LEU A 33 5.40 -21.09 -0.27
C LEU A 33 4.67 -21.80 -1.41
N LYS A 34 4.89 -21.38 -2.67
CA LYS A 34 4.29 -22.03 -3.83
C LYS A 34 4.84 -23.45 -4.06
N LYS A 35 6.14 -23.65 -3.77
CA LYS A 35 6.79 -24.97 -3.84
C LYS A 35 6.27 -25.91 -2.76
N GLU A 36 6.15 -25.43 -1.51
CA GLU A 36 5.66 -26.22 -0.38
C GLU A 36 4.15 -26.47 -0.47
N PHE A 37 3.38 -25.47 -0.93
CA PHE A 37 1.93 -25.54 -1.07
C PHE A 37 1.49 -25.20 -2.50
N PRO A 38 1.56 -26.15 -3.45
CA PRO A 38 1.21 -25.93 -4.86
C PRO A 38 -0.22 -25.43 -5.10
N SER A 39 -1.12 -25.68 -4.14
CA SER A 39 -2.52 -25.21 -4.18
C SER A 39 -2.69 -23.71 -3.91
N LEU A 40 -1.65 -23.00 -3.44
CA LEU A 40 -1.69 -21.55 -3.28
C LEU A 40 -1.70 -20.85 -4.65
N GLU A 41 -2.74 -20.08 -4.92
CA GLU A 41 -2.94 -19.34 -6.17
C GLU A 41 -2.75 -17.83 -5.97
N THR A 42 -3.01 -17.33 -4.76
CA THR A 42 -3.01 -15.89 -4.47
C THR A 42 -2.06 -15.54 -3.34
N PHE A 43 -1.23 -14.53 -3.56
CA PHE A 43 -0.32 -13.98 -2.57
C PHE A 43 -0.60 -12.49 -2.41
N VAL A 44 -1.04 -12.09 -1.22
CA VAL A 44 -1.39 -10.71 -0.92
C VAL A 44 -0.82 -10.28 0.42
N THR A 45 -0.80 -8.99 0.68
CA THR A 45 -0.43 -8.44 1.98
C THR A 45 -1.64 -7.81 2.65
N LEU A 46 -1.58 -7.56 3.95
CA LEU A 46 -2.45 -6.61 4.63
C LEU A 46 -1.54 -5.59 5.32
N SER A 47 -1.25 -4.50 4.60
CA SER A 47 -0.19 -3.56 4.92
C SER A 47 -0.72 -2.26 5.54
N PRO A 48 -0.01 -1.65 6.50
CA PRO A 48 -0.36 -0.34 7.06
C PRO A 48 -0.01 0.80 6.10
N VAL A 49 -0.56 2.00 6.37
CA VAL A 49 -0.34 3.23 5.58
C VAL A 49 0.20 4.35 6.48
N PRO A 50 1.42 4.24 7.00
CA PRO A 50 1.85 4.95 8.21
C PRO A 50 1.83 6.49 8.12
N ASP A 51 1.94 7.05 6.92
CA ASP A 51 2.11 8.49 6.71
C ASP A 51 0.86 9.19 6.12
N PHE A 52 -0.26 8.48 5.96
CA PHE A 52 -1.45 9.03 5.31
C PHE A 52 -2.03 10.23 6.06
N ASN A 53 -2.24 10.16 7.38
CA ASN A 53 -2.80 11.30 8.12
C ASN A 53 -1.86 12.51 8.12
N LYS A 54 -0.54 12.26 8.15
CA LYS A 54 0.46 13.32 8.06
C LYS A 54 0.38 14.03 6.70
N TRP A 55 0.24 13.27 5.62
CA TRP A 55 0.01 13.82 4.29
C TRP A 55 -1.33 14.56 4.22
N LEU A 56 -2.39 13.98 4.78
CA LEU A 56 -3.74 14.55 4.78
C LEU A 56 -3.78 15.90 5.49
N LYS A 57 -3.09 16.03 6.63
CA LYS A 57 -2.95 17.31 7.35
C LYS A 57 -2.39 18.43 6.48
N GLN A 58 -1.52 18.11 5.52
CA GLN A 58 -0.87 19.08 4.65
C GLN A 58 -1.70 19.39 3.40
N ASN A 59 -2.41 18.40 2.86
CA ASN A 59 -3.08 18.50 1.56
C ASN A 59 -4.59 18.74 1.67
N ASN A 60 -5.20 18.32 2.78
CA ASN A 60 -6.62 18.51 3.09
C ASN A 60 -6.83 18.68 4.60
N PRO A 61 -6.39 19.81 5.19
CA PRO A 61 -6.49 20.07 6.63
C PRO A 61 -7.94 20.04 7.12
N THR A 62 -8.90 20.48 6.31
CA THR A 62 -10.33 20.44 6.64
C THR A 62 -10.82 19.02 6.88
N LEU A 63 -10.44 18.06 6.04
CA LEU A 63 -10.79 16.66 6.26
C LEU A 63 -10.02 16.07 7.44
N HIS A 64 -8.73 16.39 7.57
CA HIS A 64 -7.91 15.95 8.71
C HIS A 64 -8.52 16.36 10.05
N ASP A 65 -8.98 17.60 10.17
CA ASP A 65 -9.55 18.12 11.42
C ASP A 65 -10.97 17.60 11.69
N LYS A 66 -11.63 17.02 10.67
CA LYS A 66 -12.92 16.32 10.82
C LYS A 66 -12.74 14.90 11.38
N ILE A 67 -11.65 14.20 11.05
CA ILE A 67 -11.45 12.77 11.40
C ILE A 67 -10.89 12.56 12.83
N ILE A 68 -11.61 13.04 13.83
CA ILE A 68 -11.17 13.04 15.25
C ILE A 68 -11.50 11.75 15.99
N ASP A 69 -12.54 11.03 15.56
CA ASP A 69 -13.06 9.84 16.22
C ASP A 69 -13.61 8.83 15.20
N LYS A 70 -14.13 7.71 15.69
CA LYS A 70 -14.64 6.64 14.83
C LYS A 70 -15.85 7.08 14.01
N ASP A 71 -16.78 7.84 14.59
CA ASP A 71 -18.05 8.20 13.93
C ASP A 71 -17.80 9.22 12.82
N SER A 72 -16.95 10.21 13.09
CA SER A 72 -16.51 11.19 12.09
C SER A 72 -15.75 10.53 10.93
N ILE A 73 -14.89 9.54 11.21
CA ILE A 73 -14.21 8.73 10.17
C ILE A 73 -15.24 8.00 9.31
N LEU A 74 -16.20 7.30 9.92
CA LEU A 74 -17.26 6.58 9.19
C LEU A 74 -18.08 7.53 8.31
N SER A 75 -18.38 8.74 8.80
CA SER A 75 -19.13 9.75 8.06
C SER A 75 -18.37 10.34 6.85
N ALA A 76 -17.05 10.18 6.80
CA ALA A 76 -16.17 10.76 5.79
C ALA A 76 -15.49 9.69 4.90
N GLU A 77 -16.03 8.47 4.85
CA GLU A 77 -15.46 7.33 4.11
C GLU A 77 -15.10 7.70 2.66
N LYS A 78 -16.02 8.37 1.95
CA LYS A 78 -15.84 8.70 0.54
C LYS A 78 -14.68 9.68 0.35
N GLU A 79 -14.63 10.74 1.13
CA GLU A 79 -13.55 11.73 1.09
C GLU A 79 -12.21 11.09 1.46
N ILE A 80 -12.16 10.26 2.51
CA ILE A 80 -10.96 9.52 2.92
C ILE A 80 -10.47 8.61 1.79
N LEU A 81 -11.37 7.85 1.17
CA LEU A 81 -11.02 6.95 0.07
C LEU A 81 -10.50 7.73 -1.16
N ASN A 82 -11.14 8.84 -1.52
CA ASN A 82 -10.67 9.67 -2.64
C ASN A 82 -9.28 10.25 -2.37
N ASN A 83 -9.05 10.81 -1.17
CA ASN A 83 -7.75 11.32 -0.76
C ASN A 83 -6.70 10.20 -0.67
N SER A 84 -7.09 8.98 -0.28
CA SER A 84 -6.16 7.83 -0.27
C SER A 84 -5.72 7.41 -1.67
N ILE A 85 -6.60 7.54 -2.67
CA ILE A 85 -6.26 7.28 -4.07
C ILE A 85 -5.25 8.31 -4.56
N GLU A 86 -5.49 9.60 -4.29
CA GLU A 86 -4.53 10.65 -4.62
C GLU A 86 -3.18 10.44 -3.92
N TYR A 87 -3.20 10.10 -2.63
CA TYR A 87 -1.99 9.78 -1.86
C TYR A 87 -1.16 8.65 -2.51
N PHE A 88 -1.79 7.54 -2.90
CA PHE A 88 -1.05 6.42 -3.48
C PHE A 88 -0.56 6.68 -4.91
N PHE A 89 -1.28 7.45 -5.72
CA PHE A 89 -0.95 7.63 -7.14
C PHE A 89 -0.13 8.89 -7.42
N GLU A 90 -0.37 9.98 -6.68
CA GLU A 90 0.19 11.31 -6.98
C GLU A 90 1.10 11.86 -5.89
N ALA A 91 0.96 11.45 -4.63
CA ALA A 91 1.88 11.93 -3.60
C ALA A 91 3.28 11.33 -3.79
N LYS A 92 4.25 12.19 -4.12
CA LYS A 92 5.65 11.81 -4.37
C LYS A 92 6.62 12.54 -3.44
N HIS A 93 7.76 11.93 -3.20
CA HIS A 93 8.94 12.62 -2.70
C HIS A 93 9.57 13.50 -3.80
N LYS A 94 10.55 14.34 -3.41
CA LYS A 94 11.28 15.21 -4.36
C LYS A 94 12.05 14.42 -5.43
N ASP A 95 12.33 13.15 -5.17
CA ASP A 95 13.03 12.22 -6.07
C ASP A 95 12.08 11.46 -7.02
N GLY A 96 10.78 11.80 -7.05
CA GLY A 96 9.79 11.17 -7.93
C GLY A 96 9.15 9.88 -7.37
N LEU A 97 9.71 9.32 -6.29
CA LEU A 97 9.20 8.07 -5.72
C LEU A 97 7.91 8.27 -4.94
N PRO A 98 7.00 7.27 -4.90
CA PRO A 98 5.79 7.34 -4.08
C PRO A 98 6.08 7.71 -2.63
N LEU A 99 5.25 8.56 -2.03
CA LEU A 99 5.48 9.11 -0.69
C LEU A 99 5.41 8.04 0.41
N ASP A 100 4.55 7.04 0.24
CA ASP A 100 4.35 5.99 1.24
C ASP A 100 5.52 4.99 1.28
N PRO A 101 6.22 4.82 2.42
CA PRO A 101 7.36 3.93 2.50
C PRO A 101 6.99 2.45 2.32
N VAL A 102 5.77 2.05 2.70
CA VAL A 102 5.30 0.67 2.58
C VAL A 102 4.94 0.36 1.13
N GLN A 103 4.36 1.33 0.41
CA GLN A 103 4.15 1.27 -1.04
C GLN A 103 5.47 1.10 -1.78
N ARG A 104 6.48 1.93 -1.50
CA ARG A 104 7.80 1.79 -2.13
C ARG A 104 8.40 0.41 -1.88
N PHE A 105 8.28 -0.12 -0.67
CA PHE A 105 8.77 -1.46 -0.35
C PHE A 105 8.06 -2.54 -1.18
N HIS A 106 6.72 -2.52 -1.26
CA HIS A 106 6.01 -3.56 -2.00
C HIS A 106 6.17 -3.45 -3.51
N LEU A 107 6.12 -2.23 -4.07
CA LEU A 107 6.36 -1.99 -5.49
C LEU A 107 7.79 -2.36 -5.91
N SER A 108 8.79 -2.04 -5.08
CA SER A 108 10.17 -2.47 -5.33
C SER A 108 10.33 -3.99 -5.31
N ASN A 109 9.47 -4.72 -4.60
CA ASN A 109 9.42 -6.19 -4.64
C ASN A 109 8.51 -6.74 -5.77
N GLY A 110 8.05 -5.90 -6.71
CA GLY A 110 7.26 -6.32 -7.87
C GLY A 110 5.76 -6.52 -7.60
N ALA A 111 5.26 -6.11 -6.43
CA ALA A 111 3.84 -6.17 -6.14
C ALA A 111 3.06 -5.11 -6.93
N SER A 112 1.75 -5.32 -7.07
CA SER A 112 0.81 -4.29 -7.50
C SER A 112 -0.05 -3.81 -6.33
N LEU A 113 -0.34 -2.52 -6.28
CA LEU A 113 -1.35 -1.94 -5.39
C LEU A 113 -2.74 -2.49 -5.77
N ASP A 114 -3.36 -3.31 -4.92
CA ASP A 114 -4.53 -4.09 -5.31
C ASP A 114 -5.85 -3.52 -4.78
N LYS A 115 -5.95 -3.34 -3.46
CA LYS A 115 -7.17 -2.87 -2.79
C LYS A 115 -6.86 -2.02 -1.58
N ILE A 116 -7.57 -0.91 -1.43
CA ILE A 116 -7.57 -0.07 -0.23
C ILE A 116 -8.77 -0.49 0.62
N HIS A 117 -8.51 -0.78 1.89
CA HIS A 117 -9.51 -1.17 2.89
C HIS A 117 -9.76 -0.01 3.84
N PHE A 118 -10.97 0.53 3.76
CA PHE A 118 -11.47 1.45 4.78
C PHE A 118 -11.70 0.69 6.09
N MET A 119 -11.28 1.29 7.21
CA MET A 119 -11.36 0.68 8.54
C MET A 119 -10.74 -0.72 8.67
N GLY A 120 -9.69 -1.00 7.88
CA GLY A 120 -8.91 -2.24 7.98
C GLY A 120 -8.13 -2.37 9.31
N ASN A 121 -7.81 -1.26 9.97
CA ASN A 121 -7.20 -1.24 11.30
C ASN A 121 -7.88 -0.22 12.22
N PRO A 122 -8.92 -0.61 12.98
CA PRO A 122 -9.67 0.29 13.87
C PRO A 122 -8.95 0.59 15.19
N SER A 123 -7.72 0.13 15.39
CA SER A 123 -6.96 0.44 16.61
C SER A 123 -6.66 1.94 16.70
N LYS A 124 -6.43 2.46 17.91
CA LYS A 124 -6.03 3.87 18.12
C LYS A 124 -4.83 4.26 17.26
N LYS A 125 -3.86 3.35 17.11
CA LYS A 125 -2.67 3.54 16.26
C LYS A 125 -3.02 3.57 14.76
N GLY A 126 -3.88 2.66 14.30
CA GLY A 126 -4.34 2.63 12.91
C GLY A 126 -5.11 3.90 12.53
N ILE A 127 -6.00 4.35 13.41
CA ILE A 127 -6.72 5.61 13.25
C ILE A 127 -5.75 6.80 13.23
N ALA A 128 -4.83 6.89 14.19
CA ALA A 128 -3.89 8.00 14.29
C ALA A 128 -2.93 8.10 13.09
N ASN A 129 -2.52 6.97 12.52
CA ASN A 129 -1.61 6.94 11.38
C ASN A 129 -2.31 7.18 10.04
N SER A 130 -3.51 6.60 9.85
CA SER A 130 -4.08 6.45 8.52
C SER A 130 -5.61 6.46 8.44
N ALA A 131 -6.30 7.03 9.43
CA ALA A 131 -7.76 6.97 9.53
C ALA A 131 -8.30 5.52 9.47
N GLY A 132 -7.49 4.56 9.92
CA GLY A 132 -7.82 3.13 9.90
C GLY A 132 -7.62 2.44 8.55
N LEU A 133 -7.06 3.12 7.55
CA LEU A 133 -6.76 2.52 6.24
C LEU A 133 -5.72 1.42 6.35
N MET A 134 -5.97 0.32 5.63
CA MET A 134 -5.00 -0.71 5.28
C MET A 134 -5.05 -1.01 3.79
N VAL A 135 -4.03 -1.67 3.27
CA VAL A 135 -3.91 -1.94 1.83
C VAL A 135 -3.49 -3.37 1.55
N ASN A 136 -4.06 -3.97 0.52
CA ASN A 136 -3.50 -5.16 -0.09
C ASN A 136 -2.54 -4.78 -1.22
N TYR A 137 -1.32 -5.28 -1.13
CA TYR A 137 -0.43 -5.43 -2.28
C TYR A 137 -0.50 -6.87 -2.75
N LYS A 138 -0.61 -7.07 -4.06
CA LYS A 138 -0.73 -8.40 -4.67
C LYS A 138 0.56 -8.80 -5.38
N TYR A 139 1.04 -9.99 -5.08
CA TYR A 139 2.21 -10.61 -5.70
C TYR A 139 1.74 -11.62 -6.75
N GLN A 140 1.81 -11.21 -8.01
CA GLN A 140 1.50 -12.08 -9.16
C GLN A 140 2.82 -12.56 -9.76
N MET A 141 3.06 -13.87 -9.68
CA MET A 141 4.32 -14.48 -10.13
C MET A 141 4.69 -14.07 -11.56
N ASP A 142 3.74 -14.20 -12.48
CA ASP A 142 3.93 -13.91 -13.91
C ASP A 142 4.26 -12.44 -14.21
N ASN A 143 3.96 -11.53 -13.28
CA ASN A 143 4.16 -10.09 -13.46
C ASN A 143 5.22 -9.51 -12.52
N LEU A 144 5.78 -10.28 -11.60
CA LEU A 144 6.59 -9.75 -10.50
C LEU A 144 7.85 -9.05 -11.03
N GLU A 145 8.59 -9.69 -11.94
CA GLU A 145 9.80 -9.13 -12.55
C GLU A 145 9.47 -7.91 -13.41
N LYS A 146 8.44 -8.02 -14.26
CA LYS A 146 7.97 -6.90 -15.09
C LYS A 146 7.57 -5.69 -14.25
N ASN A 147 6.81 -5.88 -13.18
CA ASN A 147 6.39 -4.80 -12.29
C ASN A 147 7.59 -4.16 -11.60
N HIS A 148 8.54 -4.99 -11.12
CA HIS A 148 9.78 -4.52 -10.53
C HIS A 148 10.56 -3.63 -11.53
N GLU A 149 10.82 -4.13 -12.74
CA GLU A 149 11.53 -3.38 -13.78
C GLU A 149 10.83 -2.07 -14.12
N GLN A 150 9.51 -2.07 -14.29
CA GLN A 150 8.72 -0.87 -14.59
C GLN A 150 8.76 0.15 -13.44
N TYR A 151 8.78 -0.31 -12.20
CA TYR A 151 8.89 0.57 -11.04
C TYR A 151 10.27 1.23 -10.96
N PHE A 152 11.35 0.49 -11.19
CA PHE A 152 12.71 1.03 -11.15
C PHE A 152 13.09 1.88 -12.37
N SER A 153 12.59 1.54 -13.56
CA SER A 153 12.97 2.24 -14.80
C SER A 153 12.06 3.41 -15.16
N ARG A 154 10.80 3.37 -14.74
CA ARG A 154 9.75 4.32 -15.18
C ARG A 154 8.89 4.85 -14.04
N GLU A 155 9.25 4.55 -12.79
CA GLU A 155 8.51 4.97 -11.58
C GLU A 155 7.03 4.58 -11.62
N THR A 156 6.70 3.54 -12.41
CA THR A 156 5.32 3.16 -12.70
C THR A 156 4.73 2.42 -11.52
N ILE A 157 3.56 2.88 -11.05
CA ILE A 157 2.79 2.21 -10.01
C ILE A 157 1.93 1.12 -10.65
N ALA A 158 2.35 -0.13 -10.53
CA ALA A 158 1.50 -1.27 -10.87
C ALA A 158 0.30 -1.30 -9.91
N ALA A 159 -0.93 -1.35 -10.45
CA ALA A 159 -2.15 -1.36 -9.66
C ALA A 159 -3.28 -2.17 -10.30
N SER A 160 -4.27 -2.59 -9.50
CA SER A 160 -5.44 -3.29 -10.00
C SER A 160 -6.27 -2.40 -10.93
N LYS A 161 -6.97 -3.02 -11.90
CA LYS A 161 -7.89 -2.31 -12.81
C LYS A 161 -8.95 -1.50 -12.04
N SER A 162 -9.39 -2.01 -10.88
CA SER A 162 -10.35 -1.34 -10.02
C SER A 162 -9.80 -0.02 -9.46
N LEU A 163 -8.57 -0.03 -8.94
CA LEU A 163 -7.94 1.19 -8.43
C LEU A 163 -7.59 2.17 -9.55
N LEU A 164 -7.11 1.70 -10.70
CA LEU A 164 -6.88 2.56 -11.86
C LEU A 164 -8.16 3.25 -12.34
N SER A 165 -9.28 2.54 -12.36
CA SER A 165 -10.59 3.11 -12.69
C SER A 165 -11.01 4.19 -11.68
N LYS A 166 -10.82 3.93 -10.38
CA LYS A 166 -11.09 4.91 -9.32
C LYS A 166 -10.19 6.14 -9.44
N PHE A 167 -8.90 5.95 -9.68
CA PHE A 167 -7.94 7.03 -9.89
C PHE A 167 -8.35 7.93 -11.06
N ASN A 168 -8.69 7.34 -12.20
CA ASN A 168 -9.17 8.11 -13.36
C ASN A 168 -10.48 8.87 -13.11
N LYS A 169 -11.34 8.39 -12.21
CA LYS A 169 -12.56 9.11 -11.80
C LYS A 169 -12.23 10.28 -10.87
N VAL A 170 -11.36 10.07 -9.88
CA VAL A 170 -10.91 11.11 -8.96
C VAL A 170 -10.22 12.24 -9.73
N LYS A 171 -9.38 11.90 -10.71
CA LYS A 171 -8.65 12.92 -11.51
C LYS A 171 -9.53 13.78 -12.44
N LYS A 172 -10.78 13.38 -12.67
CA LYS A 172 -11.74 14.08 -13.53
C LYS A 172 -12.78 14.88 -12.73
N ALA A 173 -12.85 14.67 -11.42
CA ALA A 173 -13.75 15.37 -10.52
C ALA A 173 -13.12 16.68 -10.04
#